data_AF-A0A9E2AVZ5-F1
#
_entry.id   AF-A0A9E2AVZ5-F1
#
_cell.length_a   1.000
_cell.length_b   1.000
_cell.length_c   1.000
_cell.angle_alpha   90.00
_cell.angle_beta   90.00
_cell.angle_gamma   90.00
#
_symmetry.space_group_name_H-M   'P 1'
#
loop_
_entity.id
_entity.type
_entity.pdbx_description
1 polymer ?
#
loop_
_entity_poly.entity_id
_entity_poly.type
_entity_poly.pdbx_seq_one_letter_code
_entity_poly.pdbx_strand_id
1 'polypeptide(L)'
;KLILSSALASGVSLFGISMLYATSGSIYFNDIIQMITSADLTILGMLLFFAGLAFKISLVPFHFWTADVYEGAPISVASYLSVISKGAAVFILMILLFTVLKPLMHIWENMIYVVAVLTMFIGNLFALRQQNLKRFLAFSSIAQAGFILLGLIAGTQLGTATIVYFVLIYIFSNLAAFGVVQAISLQTGKENIKDYEGLYRTNPNLSLVMMLALFSLAGIPPVAGFFGKFFLFTAAASEGYYLLVFIAVVNVTISLYYYLLVVRAMFLRKSENPIPFFQSKMYMRLGLLITVLGILALGLYSPLYDYIYELSGIFN
;
A
#
# COMPACT_ATOMS: atom_id res chain seq x y z
N LYS A 1 -9.15 5.00 -19.45
CA LYS A 1 -7.77 4.68 -19.02
C LYS A 1 -7.68 3.33 -18.34
N LEU A 2 -8.36 3.10 -17.19
CA LEU A 2 -8.28 1.84 -16.43
C LEU A 2 -8.51 0.56 -17.26
N ILE A 3 -9.58 0.53 -18.07
CA ILE A 3 -9.94 -0.66 -18.86
C ILE A 3 -8.80 -1.06 -19.80
N LEU A 4 -8.28 -0.12 -20.58
CA LEU A 4 -7.21 -0.38 -21.54
C LEU A 4 -5.92 -0.81 -20.84
N SER A 5 -5.50 -0.10 -19.78
CA SER A 5 -4.29 -0.45 -19.04
C SER A 5 -4.41 -1.78 -18.30
N SER A 6 -5.60 -2.09 -17.77
CA SER A 6 -5.89 -3.35 -17.11
C SER A 6 -5.94 -4.51 -18.09
N ALA A 7 -6.54 -4.34 -19.27
CA ALA A 7 -6.60 -5.37 -20.29
C ALA A 7 -5.19 -5.71 -20.81
N LEU A 8 -4.37 -4.67 -21.04
CA LEU A 8 -2.96 -4.84 -21.41
C LEU A 8 -2.18 -5.59 -20.32
N ALA A 9 -2.30 -5.15 -19.06
CA ALA A 9 -1.60 -5.80 -17.94
C ALA A 9 -2.03 -7.26 -17.76
N SER A 10 -3.33 -7.56 -17.91
CA SER A 10 -3.85 -8.93 -17.88
C SER A 10 -3.29 -9.76 -19.03
N GLY A 11 -3.30 -9.23 -20.27
CA GLY A 11 -2.73 -9.92 -21.44
C GLY A 11 -1.24 -10.21 -21.27
N VAL A 12 -0.48 -9.24 -20.78
CA VAL A 12 0.96 -9.40 -20.48
C VAL A 12 1.18 -10.46 -19.41
N SER A 13 0.39 -10.45 -18.31
CA SER A 13 0.51 -11.48 -17.27
C SER A 13 0.15 -12.88 -17.75
N LEU A 14 -0.90 -13.02 -18.57
CA LEU A 14 -1.31 -14.30 -19.15
C LEU A 14 -0.25 -14.84 -20.12
N PHE A 15 0.39 -13.97 -20.90
CA PHE A 15 1.50 -14.36 -21.74
C PHE A 15 2.71 -14.83 -20.92
N GLY A 16 2.99 -14.17 -19.79
CA GLY A 16 3.99 -14.63 -18.81
C GLY A 16 3.68 -16.02 -18.24
N ILE A 17 2.42 -16.27 -17.83
CA ILE A 17 1.97 -17.60 -17.37
C ILE A 17 2.14 -18.65 -18.47
N SER A 18 1.79 -18.32 -19.72
CA SER A 18 1.95 -19.22 -20.86
C SER A 18 3.41 -19.63 -21.07
N MET A 19 4.36 -18.70 -20.92
CA MET A 19 5.79 -19.00 -21.01
C MET A 19 6.28 -19.88 -19.86
N LEU A 20 5.84 -19.63 -18.63
CA LEU A 20 6.15 -20.49 -17.49
C LEU A 20 5.62 -21.91 -17.73
N TYR A 21 4.38 -22.04 -18.20
CA TYR A 21 3.79 -23.31 -18.60
C TYR A 21 4.55 -24.00 -19.74
N ALA A 22 5.04 -23.25 -20.73
CA ALA A 22 5.85 -23.82 -21.81
C ALA A 22 7.16 -24.44 -21.29
N THR A 23 7.71 -23.93 -20.19
CA THR A 23 8.92 -24.48 -19.56
C THR A 23 8.66 -25.61 -18.58
N SER A 24 7.53 -25.60 -17.85
CA SER A 24 7.21 -26.60 -16.82
C SER A 24 6.27 -27.71 -17.29
N GLY A 25 5.46 -27.48 -18.34
CA GLY A 25 4.38 -28.38 -18.75
C GLY A 25 3.23 -28.53 -17.75
N SER A 26 3.22 -27.77 -16.63
CA SER A 26 2.22 -27.87 -15.58
C SER A 26 1.78 -26.50 -15.07
N ILE A 27 0.56 -26.45 -14.54
CA ILE A 27 -0.04 -25.29 -13.86
C ILE A 27 -0.12 -25.48 -12.35
N TYR A 28 0.25 -26.67 -11.84
CA TYR A 28 0.29 -26.96 -10.40
C TYR A 28 1.63 -26.55 -9.80
N PHE A 29 1.60 -25.86 -8.65
CA PHE A 29 2.80 -25.29 -8.04
C PHE A 29 3.86 -26.36 -7.71
N ASN A 30 3.45 -27.51 -7.18
CA ASN A 30 4.37 -28.59 -6.80
C ASN A 30 5.19 -29.10 -8.00
N ASP A 31 4.56 -29.23 -9.17
CA ASP A 31 5.24 -29.69 -10.39
C ASP A 31 6.17 -28.60 -10.92
N ILE A 32 5.70 -27.34 -10.94
CA ILE A 32 6.50 -26.20 -11.43
C ILE A 32 7.77 -26.04 -10.60
N ILE A 33 7.68 -26.12 -9.26
CA ILE A 33 8.83 -25.97 -8.36
C ILE A 33 9.94 -26.97 -8.69
N GLN A 34 9.59 -28.20 -9.08
CA GLN A 34 10.57 -29.24 -9.41
C GLN A 34 11.22 -29.04 -10.79
N MET A 35 10.55 -28.36 -11.71
CA MET A 35 11.00 -28.20 -13.10
C MET A 35 11.57 -26.82 -13.41
N ILE A 36 11.34 -25.83 -12.56
CA ILE A 36 11.73 -24.45 -12.85
C ILE A 36 13.26 -24.31 -12.85
N THR A 37 13.77 -23.66 -13.89
CA THR A 37 15.21 -23.39 -14.08
C THR A 37 15.42 -21.93 -14.44
N SER A 38 16.67 -21.45 -14.40
CA SER A 38 17.03 -20.09 -14.82
C SER A 38 17.15 -19.95 -16.34
N ALA A 39 16.31 -20.63 -17.11
CA ALA A 39 16.27 -20.50 -18.57
C ALA A 39 15.70 -19.14 -18.98
N ASP A 40 16.19 -18.59 -20.11
CA ASP A 40 15.77 -17.27 -20.59
C ASP A 40 14.25 -17.15 -20.77
N LEU A 41 13.59 -18.21 -21.23
CA LEU A 41 12.14 -18.23 -21.40
C LEU A 41 11.40 -18.18 -20.06
N THR A 42 11.92 -18.84 -19.02
CA THR A 42 11.36 -18.81 -17.66
C THR A 42 11.54 -17.42 -17.05
N ILE A 43 12.71 -16.80 -17.21
CA ILE A 43 12.99 -15.45 -16.73
C ILE A 43 12.08 -14.44 -17.43
N LEU A 44 11.90 -14.54 -18.75
CA LEU A 44 10.98 -13.68 -19.49
C LEU A 44 9.54 -13.88 -19.01
N GLY A 45 9.09 -15.12 -18.82
CA GLY A 45 7.77 -15.44 -18.28
C GLY A 45 7.54 -14.82 -16.91
N MET A 46 8.53 -14.93 -16.02
CA MET A 46 8.52 -14.30 -14.69
C MET A 46 8.38 -12.77 -14.79
N LEU A 47 9.19 -12.11 -15.62
CA LEU A 47 9.18 -10.65 -15.77
C LEU A 47 7.81 -10.14 -16.30
N LEU A 48 7.22 -10.83 -17.27
CA LEU A 48 5.91 -10.47 -17.80
C LEU A 48 4.78 -10.72 -16.80
N PHE A 49 4.84 -11.84 -16.06
CA PHE A 49 3.87 -12.08 -15.00
C PHE A 49 3.99 -11.04 -13.87
N PHE A 50 5.22 -10.72 -13.46
CA PHE A 50 5.51 -9.66 -12.49
C PHE A 50 4.98 -8.31 -12.97
N ALA A 51 5.15 -7.95 -14.25
CA ALA A 51 4.65 -6.68 -14.79
C ALA A 51 3.13 -6.50 -14.60
N GLY A 52 2.34 -7.57 -14.79
CA GLY A 52 0.89 -7.52 -14.55
C GLY A 52 0.51 -7.39 -13.08
N LEU A 53 1.22 -8.08 -12.18
CA LEU A 53 1.03 -7.91 -10.73
C LEU A 53 1.50 -6.52 -10.25
N ALA A 54 2.62 -6.04 -10.76
CA ALA A 54 3.15 -4.72 -10.49
C ALA A 54 2.16 -3.61 -10.91
N PHE A 55 1.46 -3.79 -12.03
CA PHE A 55 0.33 -2.94 -12.41
C PHE A 55 -0.79 -2.95 -11.35
N LYS A 56 -1.23 -4.13 -10.90
CA LYS A 56 -2.28 -4.25 -9.86
C LYS A 56 -1.86 -3.59 -8.54
N ILE A 57 -0.60 -3.71 -8.16
CA ILE A 57 -0.03 -3.14 -6.93
C ILE A 57 0.30 -1.64 -7.10
N SER A 58 0.29 -1.12 -8.33
CA SER A 58 0.70 0.25 -8.68
C SER A 58 2.19 0.53 -8.43
N LEU A 59 3.06 -0.43 -8.71
CA LEU A 59 4.50 -0.27 -8.65
C LEU A 59 5.02 0.51 -9.86
N VAL A 60 6.15 1.19 -9.72
CA VAL A 60 6.84 1.83 -10.85
C VAL A 60 7.48 0.76 -11.74
N PRO A 61 7.39 0.85 -13.08
CA PRO A 61 6.79 1.91 -13.90
C PRO A 61 5.29 1.74 -14.23
N PHE A 62 4.59 0.77 -13.66
CA PHE A 62 3.20 0.43 -14.01
C PHE A 62 2.11 1.23 -13.25
N HIS A 63 2.51 2.25 -12.48
CA HIS A 63 1.66 3.06 -11.60
C HIS A 63 0.81 4.15 -12.29
N PHE A 64 1.00 4.41 -13.59
CA PHE A 64 0.42 5.58 -14.28
C PHE A 64 -1.11 5.66 -14.27
N TRP A 65 -1.81 4.55 -14.00
CA TRP A 65 -3.26 4.53 -13.94
C TRP A 65 -3.82 5.05 -12.61
N THR A 66 -3.09 4.87 -11.51
CA THR A 66 -3.64 4.90 -10.15
C THR A 66 -4.18 6.27 -9.77
N ALA A 67 -3.40 7.33 -9.97
CA ALA A 67 -3.78 8.69 -9.59
C ALA A 67 -5.02 9.19 -10.34
N ASP A 68 -5.03 9.03 -11.66
CA ASP A 68 -6.14 9.47 -12.52
C ASP A 68 -7.42 8.67 -12.24
N VAL A 69 -7.29 7.36 -11.96
CA VAL A 69 -8.44 6.51 -11.65
C VAL A 69 -9.00 6.81 -10.27
N TYR A 70 -8.16 7.03 -9.26
CA TYR A 70 -8.64 7.33 -7.92
C TYR A 70 -9.33 8.69 -7.86
N GLU A 71 -8.82 9.67 -8.60
CA GLU A 71 -9.42 11.00 -8.69
C GLU A 71 -10.75 10.97 -9.47
N GLY A 72 -10.79 10.25 -10.60
CA GLY A 72 -11.98 10.20 -11.46
C GLY A 72 -13.08 9.25 -10.99
N ALA A 73 -12.78 8.27 -10.14
CA ALA A 73 -13.75 7.30 -9.65
C ALA A 73 -14.55 7.81 -8.43
N PRO A 74 -15.73 7.22 -8.16
CA PRO A 74 -16.39 7.38 -6.87
C PRO A 74 -15.44 6.99 -5.73
N ILE A 75 -15.46 7.74 -4.62
CA ILE A 75 -14.52 7.56 -3.50
C ILE A 75 -14.57 6.15 -2.92
N SER A 76 -15.75 5.52 -2.87
CA SER A 76 -15.91 4.13 -2.41
C SER A 76 -15.20 3.12 -3.32
N VAL A 77 -15.17 3.37 -4.63
CA VAL A 77 -14.47 2.52 -5.61
C VAL A 77 -12.97 2.76 -5.50
N ALA A 78 -12.53 4.01 -5.40
CA ALA A 78 -11.12 4.35 -5.20
C ALA A 78 -10.58 3.73 -3.89
N SER A 79 -11.33 3.82 -2.80
CA SER A 79 -10.94 3.24 -1.51
C SER A 79 -10.83 1.71 -1.59
N TYR A 80 -11.80 1.04 -2.21
CA TYR A 80 -11.76 -0.41 -2.45
C TYR A 80 -10.53 -0.82 -3.26
N LEU A 81 -10.27 -0.15 -4.40
CA LEU A 81 -9.13 -0.45 -5.26
C LEU A 81 -7.79 -0.19 -4.56
N SER A 82 -7.74 0.84 -3.70
CA SER A 82 -6.53 1.20 -2.97
C SER A 82 -6.10 0.21 -1.92
N VAL A 83 -7.01 -0.64 -1.47
CA VAL A 83 -6.82 -1.51 -0.33
C VAL A 83 -6.99 -2.98 -0.71
N ILE A 84 -8.20 -3.38 -1.09
CA ILE A 84 -8.54 -4.80 -1.27
C ILE A 84 -7.86 -5.35 -2.52
N SER A 85 -8.01 -4.66 -3.67
CA SER A 85 -7.37 -5.09 -4.91
C SER A 85 -5.84 -5.10 -4.81
N LYS A 86 -5.27 -4.14 -4.09
CA LYS A 86 -3.81 -4.03 -3.91
C LYS A 86 -3.28 -5.09 -2.96
N GLY A 87 -3.93 -5.26 -1.80
CA GLY A 87 -3.56 -6.26 -0.81
C GLY A 87 -3.60 -7.68 -1.39
N ALA A 88 -4.67 -8.04 -2.11
CA ALA A 88 -4.76 -9.33 -2.77
C ALA A 88 -3.60 -9.57 -3.75
N ALA A 89 -3.25 -8.57 -4.57
CA ALA A 89 -2.14 -8.69 -5.51
C ALA A 89 -0.77 -8.82 -4.80
N VAL A 90 -0.57 -8.14 -3.66
CA VAL A 90 0.62 -8.30 -2.81
C VAL A 90 0.71 -9.74 -2.29
N PHE A 91 -0.38 -10.32 -1.79
CA PHE A 91 -0.37 -11.70 -1.31
C PHE A 91 -0.10 -12.71 -2.43
N ILE A 92 -0.71 -12.53 -3.60
CA ILE A 92 -0.43 -13.37 -4.78
C ILE A 92 1.05 -13.28 -5.16
N LEU A 93 1.62 -12.07 -5.20
CA LEU A 93 3.03 -11.87 -5.50
C LEU A 93 3.93 -12.54 -4.45
N MET A 94 3.62 -12.38 -3.16
CA MET A 94 4.36 -13.00 -2.06
C MET A 94 4.36 -14.52 -2.17
N ILE A 95 3.18 -15.13 -2.32
CA ILE A 95 3.05 -16.59 -2.47
C ILE A 95 3.88 -17.05 -3.66
N LEU A 96 3.76 -16.40 -4.81
CA LEU A 96 4.48 -16.78 -6.02
C LEU A 96 6.01 -16.67 -5.85
N LEU A 97 6.51 -15.56 -5.30
CA LEU A 97 7.95 -15.34 -5.11
C LEU A 97 8.56 -16.33 -4.11
N PHE A 98 7.84 -16.65 -3.04
CA PHE A 98 8.35 -17.49 -1.96
C PHE A 98 8.07 -18.98 -2.14
N THR A 99 7.23 -19.37 -3.10
CA THR A 99 6.97 -20.78 -3.44
C THR A 99 7.54 -21.12 -4.81
N VAL A 100 6.84 -20.77 -5.89
CA VAL A 100 7.15 -21.15 -7.27
C VAL A 100 8.48 -20.57 -7.76
N LEU A 101 8.75 -19.30 -7.46
CA LEU A 101 9.93 -18.58 -7.97
C LEU A 101 11.07 -18.49 -6.95
N LYS A 102 10.98 -19.19 -5.81
CA LYS A 102 12.03 -19.20 -4.80
C LYS A 102 13.41 -19.61 -5.37
N PRO A 103 13.52 -20.60 -6.29
CA PRO A 103 14.80 -20.94 -6.92
C PRO A 103 15.45 -19.78 -7.72
N LEU A 104 14.66 -18.80 -8.15
CA LEU A 104 15.11 -17.64 -8.92
C LEU A 104 15.33 -16.38 -8.05
N MET A 105 15.46 -16.53 -6.73
CA MET A 105 15.60 -15.41 -5.78
C MET A 105 16.72 -14.44 -6.14
N HIS A 106 17.89 -14.95 -6.51
CA HIS A 106 19.03 -14.14 -6.98
C HIS A 106 18.71 -13.21 -8.16
N ILE A 107 17.69 -13.52 -8.97
CA ILE A 107 17.24 -12.70 -10.10
C ILE A 107 16.21 -11.67 -9.63
N TRP A 108 15.15 -12.14 -8.97
CA TRP A 108 14.04 -11.26 -8.65
C TRP A 108 14.34 -10.33 -7.47
N GLU A 109 15.27 -10.64 -6.56
CA GLU A 109 15.60 -9.73 -5.45
C GLU A 109 16.09 -8.37 -5.98
N ASN A 110 16.95 -8.38 -7.01
CA ASN A 110 17.50 -7.19 -7.63
C ASN A 110 16.40 -6.35 -8.30
N MET A 111 15.46 -7.04 -8.96
CA MET A 111 14.28 -6.40 -9.53
C MET A 111 13.42 -5.74 -8.45
N ILE A 112 13.12 -6.46 -7.35
CA ILE A 112 12.34 -5.93 -6.23
C ILE A 112 13.04 -4.74 -5.58
N TYR A 113 14.37 -4.80 -5.40
CA TYR A 113 15.18 -3.70 -4.87
C TYR A 113 14.97 -2.42 -5.69
N VAL A 114 15.20 -2.49 -7.01
CA VAL A 114 15.09 -1.33 -7.90
C VAL A 114 13.66 -0.80 -7.92
N VAL A 115 12.67 -1.68 -8.03
CA VAL A 115 11.26 -1.30 -8.06
C VAL A 115 10.83 -0.66 -6.73
N ALA A 116 11.30 -1.15 -5.59
CA ALA A 116 11.04 -0.56 -4.27
C ALA A 116 11.55 0.87 -4.18
N VAL A 117 12.82 1.10 -4.53
CA VAL A 117 13.43 2.43 -4.51
C VAL A 117 12.65 3.39 -5.41
N LEU A 118 12.41 3.02 -6.66
CA LEU A 118 11.70 3.88 -7.61
C LEU A 118 10.26 4.17 -7.16
N THR A 119 9.56 3.17 -6.64
CA THR A 119 8.17 3.29 -6.19
C THR A 119 8.05 4.22 -4.98
N MET A 120 8.96 4.11 -4.00
CA MET A 120 8.98 5.01 -2.85
C MET A 120 9.22 6.46 -3.27
N PHE A 121 10.25 6.72 -4.09
CA PHE A 121 10.60 8.07 -4.51
C PHE A 121 9.51 8.71 -5.38
N ILE A 122 9.04 8.01 -6.42
CA ILE A 122 8.02 8.56 -7.31
C ILE A 122 6.71 8.77 -6.54
N GLY A 123 6.28 7.82 -5.72
CA GLY A 123 5.10 7.98 -4.89
C GLY A 123 5.18 9.21 -3.98
N ASN A 124 6.26 9.35 -3.21
CA ASN A 124 6.40 10.45 -2.26
C ASN A 124 6.59 11.82 -2.93
N LEU A 125 7.42 11.91 -3.98
CA LEU A 125 7.70 13.18 -4.66
C LEU A 125 6.46 13.74 -5.36
N PHE A 126 5.65 12.87 -5.98
CA PHE A 126 4.42 13.32 -6.61
C PHE A 126 3.34 13.64 -5.57
N ALA A 127 3.26 12.92 -4.45
CA ALA A 127 2.33 13.22 -3.36
C ALA A 127 2.50 14.65 -2.82
N LEU A 128 3.76 15.13 -2.68
CA LEU A 128 4.08 16.50 -2.24
C LEU A 128 3.35 17.60 -3.03
N ARG A 129 3.11 17.36 -4.32
CA ARG A 129 2.53 18.36 -5.23
C ARG A 129 1.02 18.30 -5.33
N GLN A 130 0.38 17.30 -4.74
CA GLN A 130 -1.06 17.09 -4.89
C GLN A 130 -1.86 18.05 -3.99
N GLN A 131 -2.95 18.57 -4.55
CA GLN A 131 -3.91 19.42 -3.84
C GLN A 131 -5.25 18.70 -3.62
N ASN A 132 -5.65 17.84 -4.56
CA ASN A 132 -6.84 16.99 -4.42
C ASN A 132 -6.52 15.80 -3.51
N LEU A 133 -7.39 15.53 -2.52
CA LEU A 133 -7.18 14.49 -1.51
C LEU A 133 -7.22 13.06 -2.08
N LYS A 134 -8.06 12.78 -3.09
CA LYS A 134 -8.08 11.46 -3.74
C LYS A 134 -6.77 11.20 -4.47
N ARG A 135 -6.31 12.19 -5.24
CA ARG A 135 -5.03 12.12 -5.98
C ARG A 135 -3.83 12.05 -5.03
N PHE A 136 -3.87 12.80 -3.94
CA PHE A 136 -2.91 12.73 -2.84
C PHE A 136 -2.84 11.32 -2.22
N LEU A 137 -3.99 10.74 -1.85
CA LEU A 137 -4.05 9.37 -1.30
C LEU A 137 -3.63 8.31 -2.33
N ALA A 138 -3.80 8.56 -3.63
CA ALA A 138 -3.31 7.68 -4.68
C ALA A 138 -1.77 7.61 -4.72
N PHE A 139 -1.09 8.77 -4.68
CA PHE A 139 0.38 8.81 -4.65
C PHE A 139 0.97 8.33 -3.32
N SER A 140 0.29 8.65 -2.21
CA SER A 140 0.56 8.02 -0.90
C SER A 140 0.49 6.49 -1.00
N SER A 141 -0.57 5.94 -1.60
CA SER A 141 -0.74 4.50 -1.81
C SER A 141 0.34 3.87 -2.69
N ILE A 142 0.85 4.59 -3.70
CA ILE A 142 2.00 4.16 -4.50
C ILE A 142 3.24 4.07 -3.60
N ALA A 143 3.54 5.11 -2.80
CA ALA A 143 4.68 5.09 -1.89
C ALA A 143 4.60 3.94 -0.86
N GLN A 144 3.41 3.69 -0.29
CA GLN A 144 3.20 2.56 0.64
C GLN A 144 3.45 1.20 -0.01
N ALA A 145 3.12 1.04 -1.29
CA ALA A 145 3.45 -0.18 -2.02
C ALA A 145 4.96 -0.40 -2.14
N GLY A 146 5.75 0.67 -2.28
CA GLY A 146 7.21 0.60 -2.25
C GLY A 146 7.76 0.12 -0.90
N PHE A 147 7.15 0.55 0.22
CA PHE A 147 7.54 0.06 1.55
C PHE A 147 7.23 -1.43 1.73
N ILE A 148 6.09 -1.92 1.24
CA ILE A 148 5.73 -3.35 1.28
C ILE A 148 6.80 -4.23 0.63
N LEU A 149 7.43 -3.75 -0.46
CA LEU A 149 8.47 -4.50 -1.16
C LEU A 149 9.72 -4.76 -0.30
N LEU A 150 9.98 -3.98 0.76
CA LEU A 150 11.07 -4.27 1.70
C LEU A 150 10.82 -5.56 2.49
N GLY A 151 9.57 -5.90 2.78
CA GLY A 151 9.26 -7.19 3.40
C GLY A 151 9.45 -8.36 2.42
N LEU A 152 9.17 -8.12 1.12
CA LEU A 152 9.31 -9.14 0.08
C LEU A 152 10.77 -9.47 -0.22
N ILE A 153 11.66 -8.49 -0.17
CA ILE A 153 13.08 -8.72 -0.46
C ILE A 153 13.75 -9.62 0.58
N ALA A 154 13.22 -9.66 1.81
CA ALA A 154 13.81 -10.46 2.87
C ALA A 154 13.68 -11.97 2.61
N GLY A 155 12.60 -12.44 1.96
CA GLY A 155 12.46 -13.85 1.61
C GLY A 155 12.34 -14.82 2.80
N THR A 156 12.15 -14.31 4.02
CA THR A 156 12.10 -15.09 5.27
C THR A 156 10.70 -15.11 5.88
N GLN A 157 10.48 -15.99 6.88
CA GLN A 157 9.25 -16.00 7.69
C GLN A 157 8.97 -14.64 8.30
N LEU A 158 10.02 -13.96 8.77
CA LEU A 158 9.92 -12.61 9.30
C LEU A 158 9.42 -11.66 8.20
N GLY A 159 10.03 -11.69 7.00
CA GLY A 159 9.53 -10.95 5.84
C GLY A 159 8.02 -11.15 5.59
N THR A 160 7.57 -12.41 5.49
CA THR A 160 6.15 -12.77 5.32
C THR A 160 5.26 -12.16 6.41
N ALA A 161 5.62 -12.32 7.68
CA ALA A 161 4.86 -11.81 8.81
C ALA A 161 4.73 -10.28 8.76
N THR A 162 5.83 -9.58 8.45
CA THR A 162 5.84 -8.13 8.36
C THR A 162 5.00 -7.58 7.20
N ILE A 163 4.97 -8.26 6.05
CA ILE A 163 4.09 -7.90 4.93
C ILE A 163 2.63 -8.01 5.35
N VAL A 164 2.23 -9.16 5.91
CA VAL A 164 0.84 -9.41 6.33
C VAL A 164 0.40 -8.34 7.32
N TYR A 165 1.21 -8.10 8.34
CA TYR A 165 0.94 -7.13 9.38
C TYR A 165 0.85 -5.70 8.82
N PHE A 166 1.78 -5.30 7.95
CA PHE A 166 1.76 -3.98 7.34
C PHE A 166 0.55 -3.78 6.41
N VAL A 167 0.18 -4.79 5.62
CA VAL A 167 -1.01 -4.74 4.76
C VAL A 167 -2.27 -4.55 5.59
N LEU A 168 -2.41 -5.24 6.73
CA LEU A 168 -3.55 -5.04 7.65
C LEU A 168 -3.61 -3.61 8.18
N ILE A 169 -2.49 -3.07 8.64
CA ILE A 169 -2.41 -1.67 9.10
C ILE A 169 -2.81 -0.71 7.99
N TYR A 170 -2.29 -0.95 6.79
CA TYR A 170 -2.57 -0.14 5.61
C TYR A 170 -4.07 -0.20 5.22
N ILE A 171 -4.73 -1.36 5.32
CA ILE A 171 -6.17 -1.50 5.09
C ILE A 171 -6.93 -0.52 5.98
N PHE A 172 -6.75 -0.59 7.30
CA PHE A 172 -7.51 0.24 8.23
C PHE A 172 -7.15 1.72 8.12
N SER A 173 -5.86 2.04 8.00
CA SER A 173 -5.39 3.43 7.90
C SER A 173 -5.90 4.10 6.64
N ASN A 174 -5.82 3.42 5.50
CA ASN A 174 -6.21 4.00 4.23
C ASN A 174 -7.74 4.08 4.07
N LEU A 175 -8.49 3.08 4.57
CA LEU A 175 -9.96 3.15 4.62
C LEU A 175 -10.45 4.26 5.56
N ALA A 176 -9.78 4.51 6.69
CA ALA A 176 -10.10 5.63 7.57
C ALA A 176 -9.92 6.98 6.85
N ALA A 177 -8.79 7.18 6.17
CA ALA A 177 -8.52 8.41 5.41
C ALA A 177 -9.55 8.62 4.29
N PHE A 178 -9.77 7.60 3.44
CA PHE A 178 -10.79 7.68 2.39
C PHE A 178 -12.21 7.83 2.95
N GLY A 179 -12.52 7.23 4.10
CA GLY A 179 -13.83 7.36 4.73
C GLY A 179 -14.13 8.78 5.18
N VAL A 180 -13.13 9.51 5.71
CA VAL A 180 -13.29 10.94 6.04
C VAL A 180 -13.47 11.77 4.76
N VAL A 181 -12.66 11.50 3.73
CA VAL A 181 -12.81 12.16 2.41
C VAL A 181 -14.20 11.93 1.83
N GLN A 182 -14.72 10.70 1.95
CA GLN A 182 -16.05 10.33 1.49
C GLN A 182 -17.16 11.06 2.28
N ALA A 183 -17.05 11.10 3.61
CA ALA A 183 -18.03 11.76 4.46
C ALA A 183 -18.17 13.25 4.12
N ILE A 184 -17.05 13.94 3.87
CA ILE A 184 -17.03 15.36 3.53
C ILE A 184 -17.48 15.61 2.09
N SER A 185 -16.98 14.82 1.14
CA SER A 185 -17.33 14.98 -0.28
C SER A 185 -18.83 14.71 -0.52
N LEU A 186 -19.42 13.72 0.16
CA LEU A 186 -20.87 13.46 0.06
C LEU A 186 -21.74 14.62 0.55
N GLN A 187 -21.28 15.37 1.56
CA GLN A 187 -22.04 16.48 2.13
C GLN A 187 -21.79 17.82 1.42
N THR A 188 -20.60 18.01 0.86
CA THR A 188 -20.14 19.35 0.42
C THR A 188 -19.58 19.39 -1.01
N GLY A 189 -19.25 18.24 -1.60
CA GLY A 189 -18.51 18.14 -2.87
C GLY A 189 -17.04 18.59 -2.78
N LYS A 190 -16.54 18.94 -1.58
CA LYS A 190 -15.17 19.44 -1.39
C LYS A 190 -14.16 18.30 -1.28
N GLU A 191 -13.07 18.42 -2.03
CA GLU A 191 -12.06 17.36 -2.17
C GLU A 191 -10.61 17.87 -2.12
N ASN A 192 -10.37 19.18 -1.99
CA ASN A 192 -9.01 19.73 -1.93
C ASN A 192 -8.53 19.90 -0.49
N ILE A 193 -7.22 19.85 -0.27
CA ILE A 193 -6.62 20.03 1.07
C ILE A 193 -7.01 21.40 1.68
N LYS A 194 -7.08 22.45 0.86
CA LYS A 194 -7.49 23.80 1.32
C LYS A 194 -8.92 23.85 1.84
N ASP A 195 -9.80 23.00 1.33
CA ASP A 195 -11.20 22.94 1.76
C ASP A 195 -11.35 22.49 3.22
N TYR A 196 -10.32 21.81 3.74
CA TYR A 196 -10.28 21.23 5.07
C TYR A 196 -9.73 22.22 6.10
N GLU A 197 -9.41 23.46 5.72
CA GLU A 197 -8.90 24.46 6.64
C GLU A 197 -9.88 24.74 7.79
N GLY A 198 -9.42 24.54 9.03
CA GLY A 198 -10.21 24.74 10.23
C GLY A 198 -11.27 23.68 10.52
N LEU A 199 -11.25 22.53 9.82
CA LEU A 199 -12.23 21.44 9.97
C LEU A 199 -12.39 20.95 11.41
N TYR A 200 -11.32 20.96 12.21
CA TYR A 200 -11.38 20.50 13.61
C TYR A 200 -12.39 21.28 14.46
N ARG A 201 -12.58 22.57 14.16
CA ARG A 201 -13.48 23.44 14.94
C ARG A 201 -14.95 23.13 14.70
N THR A 202 -15.29 22.63 13.52
CA THR A 202 -16.68 22.32 13.15
C THR A 202 -16.96 20.82 13.22
N ASN A 203 -16.04 19.97 12.78
CA ASN A 203 -16.18 18.51 12.72
C ASN A 203 -14.97 17.82 13.39
N PRO A 204 -14.85 17.88 14.74
CA PRO A 204 -13.68 17.40 15.46
C PRO A 204 -13.46 15.89 15.29
N ASN A 205 -14.53 15.09 15.31
CA ASN A 205 -14.41 13.63 15.20
C ASN A 205 -13.81 13.20 13.85
N LEU A 206 -14.30 13.76 12.74
CA LEU A 206 -13.75 13.46 11.41
C LEU A 206 -12.29 13.89 11.29
N SER A 207 -11.94 15.04 11.88
CA SER A 207 -10.57 15.55 11.89
C SER A 207 -9.61 14.65 12.69
N LEU A 208 -10.06 14.13 13.83
CA LEU A 208 -9.29 13.18 14.65
C LEU A 208 -9.10 11.83 13.94
N VAL A 209 -10.13 11.30 13.28
CA VAL A 209 -10.02 10.07 12.50
C VAL A 209 -9.04 10.24 11.34
N MET A 210 -9.13 11.34 10.60
CA MET A 210 -8.18 11.64 9.53
C MET A 210 -6.76 11.82 10.07
N MET A 211 -6.58 12.53 11.19
CA MET A 211 -5.27 12.69 11.81
C MET A 211 -4.65 11.34 12.19
N LEU A 212 -5.42 10.47 12.86
CA LEU A 212 -4.97 9.15 13.28
C LEU A 212 -4.62 8.26 12.07
N ALA A 213 -5.43 8.32 11.01
CA ALA A 213 -5.16 7.64 9.75
C ALA A 213 -3.85 8.10 9.09
N LEU A 214 -3.66 9.41 8.95
CA LEU A 214 -2.47 9.98 8.32
C LEU A 214 -1.21 9.78 9.18
N PHE A 215 -1.32 9.84 10.50
CA PHE A 215 -0.21 9.52 11.41
C PHE A 215 0.18 8.05 11.32
N SER A 216 -0.80 7.15 11.18
CA SER A 216 -0.54 5.73 10.96
C SER A 216 0.18 5.54 9.61
N LEU A 217 -0.33 6.12 8.52
CA LEU A 217 0.34 6.07 7.21
C LEU A 217 1.75 6.69 7.22
N ALA A 218 1.96 7.77 7.98
CA ALA A 218 3.26 8.40 8.16
C ALA A 218 4.22 7.51 8.96
N GLY A 219 3.71 6.76 9.93
CA GLY A 219 4.48 5.92 10.85
C GLY A 219 5.01 6.68 12.07
N ILE A 220 4.18 7.56 12.65
CA ILE A 220 4.54 8.31 13.86
C ILE A 220 4.26 7.46 15.11
N PRO A 221 5.18 7.31 16.07
CA PRO A 221 4.86 6.64 17.35
C PRO A 221 3.74 7.38 18.11
N PRO A 222 2.81 6.70 18.80
CA PRO A 222 2.68 5.25 19.01
C PRO A 222 1.61 4.56 18.10
N VAL A 223 1.27 5.11 16.93
CA VAL A 223 0.23 4.49 16.06
C VAL A 223 0.76 3.31 15.24
N ALA A 224 -0.15 2.42 14.83
CA ALA A 224 0.21 1.12 14.24
C ALA A 224 1.22 1.17 13.09
N GLY A 225 1.11 2.14 12.18
CA GLY A 225 2.02 2.20 11.05
C GLY A 225 3.48 2.50 11.41
N PHE A 226 3.77 2.97 12.63
CA PHE A 226 5.15 3.00 13.14
C PHE A 226 5.70 1.58 13.24
N PHE A 227 5.01 0.69 13.97
CA PHE A 227 5.41 -0.71 14.13
C PHE A 227 5.45 -1.43 12.78
N GLY A 228 4.45 -1.20 11.92
CA GLY A 228 4.44 -1.78 10.58
C GLY A 228 5.69 -1.44 9.76
N LYS A 229 6.08 -0.15 9.69
CA LYS A 229 7.29 0.26 8.96
C LYS A 229 8.56 -0.19 9.65
N PHE A 230 8.61 -0.10 10.98
CA PHE A 230 9.75 -0.55 11.76
C PHE A 230 10.02 -2.04 11.49
N PHE A 231 8.98 -2.88 11.49
CA PHE A 231 9.12 -4.30 11.20
C PHE A 231 9.59 -4.58 9.76
N LEU A 232 9.06 -3.87 8.76
CA LEU A 232 9.56 -3.96 7.38
C LEU A 232 11.06 -3.59 7.29
N PHE A 233 11.50 -2.58 8.05
CA PHE A 233 12.91 -2.17 8.08
C PHE A 233 13.77 -3.22 8.77
N THR A 234 13.32 -3.79 9.88
CA THR A 234 14.04 -4.87 10.56
C THR A 234 14.16 -6.10 9.67
N ALA A 235 13.14 -6.41 8.86
CA ALA A 235 13.16 -7.54 7.94
C ALA A 235 14.20 -7.37 6.83
N ALA A 236 14.25 -6.19 6.22
CA ALA A 236 15.25 -5.90 5.21
C ALA A 236 16.67 -5.79 5.82
N ALA A 237 16.80 -5.22 7.02
CA ALA A 237 18.08 -5.06 7.70
C ALA A 237 18.68 -6.39 8.19
N SER A 238 17.85 -7.37 8.59
CA SER A 238 18.34 -8.69 9.02
C SER A 238 19.04 -9.43 7.88
N GLU A 239 18.62 -9.20 6.64
CA GLU A 239 19.25 -9.74 5.43
C GLU A 239 20.37 -8.85 4.86
N GLY A 240 20.78 -7.78 5.58
CA GLY A 240 21.90 -6.93 5.19
C GLY A 240 21.56 -5.79 4.22
N TYR A 241 20.30 -5.54 3.88
CA TYR A 241 19.87 -4.45 2.99
C TYR A 241 19.86 -3.07 3.66
N TYR A 242 20.95 -2.70 4.36
CA TYR A 242 21.05 -1.46 5.13
C TYR A 242 20.87 -0.20 4.26
N LEU A 243 21.38 -0.20 3.03
CA LEU A 243 21.22 0.93 2.11
C LEU A 243 19.75 1.14 1.70
N LEU A 244 19.02 0.05 1.43
CA LEU A 244 17.59 0.11 1.10
C LEU A 244 16.79 0.65 2.29
N VAL A 245 17.11 0.18 3.50
CA VAL A 245 16.50 0.67 4.73
C VAL A 245 16.77 2.15 4.94
N PHE A 246 18.00 2.61 4.74
CA PHE A 246 18.34 4.03 4.80
C PHE A 246 17.52 4.86 3.80
N ILE A 247 17.42 4.41 2.54
CA ILE A 247 16.58 5.05 1.50
C ILE A 247 15.10 5.09 1.93
N ALA A 248 14.61 4.01 2.54
CA ALA A 248 13.24 3.94 3.02
C ALA A 248 12.99 4.93 4.17
N VAL A 249 13.91 5.08 5.12
CA VAL A 249 13.81 6.06 6.21
C VAL A 249 13.79 7.50 5.68
N VAL A 250 14.61 7.81 4.67
CA VAL A 250 14.56 9.12 3.99
C VAL A 250 13.18 9.34 3.37
N ASN A 251 12.63 8.33 2.68
CA ASN A 251 11.30 8.40 2.09
C ASN A 251 10.17 8.52 3.12
N VAL A 252 10.30 7.90 4.30
CA VAL A 252 9.38 8.11 5.42
C VAL A 252 9.38 9.58 5.85
N THR A 253 10.55 10.20 5.93
CA THR A 253 10.68 11.63 6.28
C THR A 253 9.98 12.54 5.28
N ILE A 254 10.14 12.27 3.97
CA ILE A 254 9.41 13.00 2.92
C ILE A 254 7.90 12.79 3.08
N SER A 255 7.48 11.55 3.37
CA SER A 255 6.07 11.22 3.55
C SER A 255 5.42 11.95 4.71
N LEU A 256 6.14 12.01 5.84
CA LEU A 256 5.70 12.70 7.04
C LEU A 256 5.36 14.17 6.74
N TYR A 257 6.18 14.86 5.97
CA TYR A 257 5.96 16.26 5.64
C TYR A 257 4.60 16.48 4.94
N TYR A 258 4.27 15.74 3.89
CA TYR A 258 3.00 15.95 3.19
C TYR A 258 1.78 15.51 4.00
N TYR A 259 1.89 14.48 4.85
CA TYR A 259 0.80 14.10 5.74
C TYR A 259 0.52 15.20 6.77
N LEU A 260 1.58 15.81 7.31
CA LEU A 260 1.45 16.93 8.25
C LEU A 260 0.84 18.18 7.61
N LEU A 261 0.96 18.39 6.29
CA LEU A 261 0.27 19.50 5.62
C LEU A 261 -1.26 19.37 5.70
N VAL A 262 -1.79 18.17 5.56
CA VAL A 262 -3.24 17.92 5.68
C VAL A 262 -3.71 18.11 7.12
N VAL A 263 -2.95 17.59 8.10
CA VAL A 263 -3.25 17.80 9.52
C VAL A 263 -3.16 19.28 9.90
N ARG A 264 -2.14 19.98 9.41
CA ARG A 264 -1.99 21.44 9.60
C ARG A 264 -3.19 22.21 9.04
N ALA A 265 -3.71 21.83 7.88
CA ALA A 265 -4.92 22.46 7.33
C ALA A 265 -6.10 22.30 8.30
N MET A 266 -6.38 21.08 8.75
CA MET A 266 -7.53 20.79 9.62
C MET A 266 -7.47 21.48 11.00
N PHE A 267 -6.30 21.52 11.63
CA PHE A 267 -6.17 21.92 13.03
C PHE A 267 -5.61 23.32 13.25
N LEU A 268 -4.64 23.76 12.42
CA LEU A 268 -3.86 24.98 12.67
C LEU A 268 -4.31 26.16 11.82
N ARG A 269 -4.86 25.92 10.62
CA ARG A 269 -5.38 26.97 9.75
C ARG A 269 -6.79 27.40 10.18
N LYS A 270 -7.08 28.68 9.97
CA LYS A 270 -8.43 29.24 10.09
C LYS A 270 -9.00 29.40 8.68
N SER A 271 -10.28 29.12 8.52
CA SER A 271 -11.02 29.37 7.29
C SER A 271 -12.13 30.38 7.58
N GLU A 272 -12.35 31.31 6.65
CA GLU A 272 -13.50 32.22 6.69
C GLU A 272 -14.80 31.50 6.36
N ASN A 273 -14.73 30.43 5.56
CA ASN A 273 -15.85 29.61 5.13
C ASN A 273 -15.61 28.13 5.46
N PRO A 274 -15.55 27.77 6.77
CA PRO A 274 -15.30 26.39 7.17
C PRO A 274 -16.46 25.48 6.76
N ILE A 275 -16.16 24.20 6.56
CA ILE A 275 -17.21 23.19 6.33
C ILE A 275 -18.14 23.19 7.55
N PRO A 276 -19.46 23.37 7.38
CA PRO A 276 -20.40 23.38 8.50
C PRO A 276 -20.42 22.02 9.22
N PHE A 277 -20.83 22.01 10.48
CA PHE A 277 -21.03 20.75 11.19
C PHE A 277 -22.15 19.94 10.53
N PHE A 278 -21.92 18.64 10.38
CA PHE A 278 -22.95 17.70 9.95
C PHE A 278 -22.78 16.36 10.66
N GLN A 279 -23.88 15.64 10.80
CA GLN A 279 -23.84 14.27 11.32
C GLN A 279 -23.79 13.27 10.16
N SER A 280 -22.72 12.48 10.11
CA SER A 280 -22.64 11.38 9.15
C SER A 280 -23.71 10.31 9.44
N LYS A 281 -24.17 9.61 8.40
CA LYS A 281 -25.08 8.46 8.55
C LYS A 281 -24.46 7.37 9.44
N MET A 282 -25.31 6.58 10.10
CA MET A 282 -24.87 5.56 11.07
C MET A 282 -23.83 4.58 10.47
N TYR A 283 -24.06 4.09 9.25
CA TYR A 283 -23.14 3.18 8.57
C TYR A 283 -21.75 3.77 8.34
N MET A 284 -21.66 5.06 8.01
CA MET A 284 -20.37 5.76 7.86
C MET A 284 -19.64 5.85 9.20
N ARG A 285 -20.37 6.18 10.28
CA ARG A 285 -19.80 6.24 11.63
C ARG A 285 -19.28 4.88 12.10
N LEU A 286 -20.05 3.81 11.88
CA LEU A 286 -19.63 2.45 12.20
C LEU A 286 -18.39 2.05 11.40
N GLY A 287 -18.35 2.35 10.10
CA GLY A 287 -17.17 2.09 9.27
C GLY A 287 -15.92 2.80 9.78
N LEU A 288 -16.01 4.09 10.10
CA LEU A 288 -14.89 4.85 10.67
C LEU A 288 -14.49 4.36 12.07
N LEU A 289 -15.45 3.93 12.89
CA LEU A 289 -15.15 3.37 14.20
C LEU A 289 -14.37 2.06 14.09
N ILE A 290 -14.78 1.17 13.17
CA ILE A 290 -14.07 -0.09 12.90
C ILE A 290 -12.64 0.18 12.43
N THR A 291 -12.43 1.16 11.55
CA THR A 291 -11.08 1.47 11.09
C THR A 291 -10.19 2.05 12.18
N VAL A 292 -10.73 2.92 13.05
CA VAL A 292 -10.00 3.42 14.23
C VAL A 292 -9.65 2.28 15.18
N LEU A 293 -10.61 1.40 15.50
CA LEU A 293 -10.35 0.23 16.36
C LEU A 293 -9.29 -0.69 15.74
N GLY A 294 -9.31 -0.91 14.43
CA GLY A 294 -8.30 -1.69 13.73
C GLY A 294 -6.90 -1.08 13.86
N ILE A 295 -6.77 0.24 13.70
CA ILE A 295 -5.48 0.95 13.87
C ILE A 295 -5.01 0.87 15.33
N LEU A 296 -5.90 1.04 16.31
CA LEU A 296 -5.52 0.97 17.73
C LEU A 296 -5.14 -0.45 18.16
N ALA A 297 -5.93 -1.45 17.76
CA ALA A 297 -5.67 -2.85 18.08
C ALA A 297 -4.33 -3.30 17.49
N LEU A 298 -4.08 -3.05 16.21
CA LEU A 298 -2.82 -3.43 15.58
C LEU A 298 -1.63 -2.70 16.20
N GLY A 299 -1.79 -1.43 16.60
CA GLY A 299 -0.67 -0.65 17.13
C GLY A 299 -0.34 -0.89 18.60
N LEU A 300 -1.32 -1.29 19.42
CA LEU A 300 -1.13 -1.41 20.87
C LEU A 300 -1.15 -2.86 21.38
N TYR A 301 -1.75 -3.78 20.62
CA TYR A 301 -1.92 -5.16 21.06
C TYR A 301 -0.88 -6.08 20.41
N SER A 302 0.28 -6.20 21.07
CA SER A 302 1.42 -7.02 20.63
C SER A 302 1.08 -8.46 20.22
N PRO A 303 0.20 -9.21 20.93
CA PRO A 303 -0.07 -10.61 20.60
C PRO A 303 -0.62 -10.86 19.18
N LEU A 304 -1.19 -9.84 18.52
CA LEU A 304 -1.60 -9.96 17.12
C LEU A 304 -0.42 -10.17 16.18
N TYR A 305 0.70 -9.51 16.43
CA TYR A 305 1.89 -9.69 15.61
C TYR A 305 2.47 -11.10 15.81
N ASP A 306 2.56 -11.54 17.07
CA ASP A 306 3.08 -12.88 17.41
C ASP A 306 2.25 -13.98 16.73
N TYR A 307 0.92 -13.85 16.76
CA TYR A 307 0.02 -14.77 16.04
C TYR A 307 0.24 -14.78 14.52
N ILE A 308 0.42 -13.61 13.91
CA ILE A 308 0.74 -13.51 12.47
C ILE A 308 2.10 -14.14 12.16
N TYR A 309 3.08 -13.96 13.04
CA TYR A 309 4.41 -14.52 12.89
C TYR A 309 4.41 -16.05 12.95
N GLU A 310 3.68 -16.63 13.91
CA GLU A 310 3.50 -18.09 14.02
C GLU A 310 2.84 -18.67 12.77
N LEU A 311 1.75 -18.07 12.28
CA LEU A 311 1.08 -18.49 11.04
C LEU A 311 1.99 -18.39 9.81
N SER A 312 2.90 -17.41 9.79
CA SER A 312 3.82 -17.22 8.68
C SER A 312 4.88 -18.31 8.57
N GLY A 313 5.10 -19.11 9.63
CA GLY A 313 6.00 -20.26 9.62
C GLY A 313 5.52 -21.43 8.76
N ILE A 314 4.21 -21.51 8.48
CA ILE A 314 3.61 -22.59 7.67
C ILE A 314 4.04 -22.52 6.19
N PHE A 315 4.55 -21.37 5.74
CA PHE A 315 4.99 -21.13 4.36
C PHE A 315 6.49 -21.42 4.11
N ASN A 316 7.22 -21.89 5.13
CA ASN A 316 8.62 -22.33 5.02
C ASN A 316 8.73 -23.84 5.06
#